data_AF-A0A255T213-F1
#
_entry.id   AF-A0A255T213-F1
#
_cell.length_a   1.000
_cell.length_b   1.000
_cell.length_c   1.000
_cell.angle_alpha   90.00
_cell.angle_beta   90.00
_cell.angle_gamma   90.00
#
_symmetry.space_group_name_H-M   'P 1'
#
loop_
_entity.id
_entity.type
_entity.pdbx_description
1 polymer ?
#
loop_
_entity_poly.entity_id
_entity_poly.type
_entity_poly.pdbx_seq_one_letter_code
_entity_poly.pdbx_strand_id
1 'polypeptide(L)' 'MERITREDLRGMAMGETRTFILPNAQQCDNGKSTAYQMQNLLGCKFSVQTDYAKNELTITKSAI' A
#
# COMPACT_ATOMS: atom_id res chain seq x y z
N MET A 1 -3.61 2.23 16.24
CA MET A 1 -2.72 1.29 15.53
C MET A 1 -2.65 1.74 14.09
N GLU A 2 -1.47 2.10 13.62
CA GLU A 2 -1.24 2.48 12.22
C GLU A 2 -1.44 1.26 11.32
N ARG A 3 -2.36 1.38 10.37
CA ARG A 3 -2.66 0.39 9.35
C ARG A 3 -2.97 1.13 8.06
N ILE A 4 -2.63 0.53 6.94
CA ILE A 4 -3.01 1.07 5.63
C ILE A 4 -4.50 0.82 5.44
N THR A 5 -5.25 1.88 5.19
CA THR A 5 -6.69 1.81 4.93
C THR A 5 -6.97 1.87 3.44
N ARG A 6 -8.20 1.50 3.06
CA ARG A 6 -8.69 1.65 1.68
C ARG A 6 -8.77 3.12 1.27
N GLU A 7 -9.01 4.02 2.22
CA GLU A 7 -9.10 5.45 1.96
C GLU A 7 -7.72 6.05 1.66
N ASP A 8 -6.66 5.60 2.35
CA ASP A 8 -5.28 5.97 2.05
C ASP A 8 -4.94 5.67 0.58
N LEU A 9 -5.26 4.45 0.13
CA LEU A 9 -5.00 3.97 -1.23
C LEU A 9 -5.88 4.67 -2.28
N ARG A 10 -7.15 4.94 -1.95
CA ARG A 10 -8.07 5.67 -2.84
C ARG A 10 -7.61 7.11 -3.03
N GLY A 11 -7.12 7.74 -1.96
CA GLY A 11 -6.61 9.11 -1.95
C GLY A 11 -5.23 9.30 -2.58
N MET A 12 -4.57 8.24 -3.06
CA MET A 12 -3.34 8.36 -3.84
C MET A 12 -3.64 8.84 -5.26
N ALA A 13 -2.85 9.80 -5.75
CA ALA A 13 -2.84 10.20 -7.14
C ALA A 13 -2.18 9.13 -8.03
N MET A 14 -2.48 9.13 -9.33
CA MET A 14 -1.77 8.27 -10.28
C MET A 14 -0.33 8.73 -10.45
N GLY A 15 0.62 7.78 -10.40
CA GLY A 15 2.06 8.04 -10.36
C GLY A 15 2.61 8.31 -8.95
N GLU A 16 1.76 8.44 -7.93
CA GLU A 16 2.20 8.74 -6.57
C GLU A 16 2.83 7.53 -5.90
N THR A 17 3.93 7.76 -5.18
CA THR A 17 4.57 6.78 -4.29
C THR A 17 4.46 7.26 -2.85
N ARG A 18 3.95 6.42 -1.96
CA ARG A 18 3.87 6.68 -0.52
C ARG A 18 4.53 5.56 0.26
N THR A 19 5.26 5.92 1.31
CA THR A 19 5.85 4.97 2.27
C THR A 19 5.11 5.07 3.60
N PHE A 20 4.74 3.92 4.14
CA PHE A 20 4.04 3.77 5.40
C PHE A 20 4.93 3.03 6.38
N ILE A 21 5.12 3.61 7.57
CA ILE A 21 5.78 2.92 8.69
C ILE A 21 4.70 2.18 9.47
N LEU A 22 4.89 0.89 9.71
CA LEU A 22 3.89 0.02 10.29
C LEU A 22 4.37 -0.62 11.59
N PRO A 23 3.46 -1.01 12.50
CA PRO A 23 3.84 -1.53 13.82
C PRO A 23 4.62 -2.85 13.79
N ASN A 24 4.46 -3.65 12.73
CA ASN A 24 5.11 -4.95 12.57
C ASN A 24 4.95 -5.49 11.14
N ALA A 25 5.72 -6.53 10.82
CA ALA A 25 5.68 -7.26 9.56
C ALA A 25 4.27 -7.75 9.16
N GLN A 26 3.46 -8.20 10.12
CA GLN A 26 2.10 -8.65 9.84
C GLN A 26 1.22 -7.50 9.30
N GLN A 27 1.41 -6.28 9.78
CA GLN A 27 0.72 -5.11 9.23
C GLN A 27 1.22 -4.75 7.83
N CYS A 28 2.50 -4.97 7.52
CA CYS A 28 3.01 -4.82 6.15
C CYS A 28 2.32 -5.79 5.19
N ASP A 29 2.16 -7.06 5.57
CA ASP A 29 1.48 -8.06 4.75
C ASP A 29 -0.01 -7.75 4.59
N ASN A 30 -0.67 -7.28 5.65
CA ASN A 30 -2.06 -6.82 5.59
C ASN A 30 -2.22 -5.62 4.63
N GLY A 31 -1.28 -4.66 4.69
CA GLY A 31 -1.26 -3.50 3.80
C GLY A 31 -1.06 -3.89 2.33
N LYS A 32 -0.13 -4.82 2.05
CA LYS A 32 0.10 -5.38 0.72
C LYS A 32 -1.14 -6.08 0.16
N SER A 33 -1.78 -6.92 0.97
CA SER A 33 -3.03 -7.59 0.59
C SER A 33 -4.14 -6.58 0.27
N THR A 34 -4.26 -5.53 1.08
CA THR A 34 -5.25 -4.45 0.87
C THR A 34 -4.98 -3.70 -0.44
N ALA A 35 -3.72 -3.37 -0.73
CA ALA A 35 -3.33 -2.73 -1.98
C ALA A 35 -3.74 -3.55 -3.20
N TYR A 36 -3.44 -4.85 -3.22
CA TYR A 36 -3.79 -5.73 -4.34
C TYR A 36 -5.30 -5.92 -4.51
N GLN A 37 -6.07 -6.03 -3.42
CA GLN A 37 -7.53 -6.07 -3.50
C GLN A 37 -8.10 -4.78 -4.13
N MET A 38 -7.50 -3.63 -3.81
CA MET A 38 -7.94 -2.33 -4.31
C MET A 38 -7.60 -2.09 -5.78
N GLN A 39 -6.61 -2.78 -6.37
CA GLN A 39 -6.25 -2.65 -7.79
C GLN A 39 -7.45 -2.86 -8.71
N ASN A 40 -8.17 -3.98 -8.50
CA ASN A 40 -9.34 -4.33 -9.32
C ASN A 40 -10.50 -3.36 -9.09
N LEU A 41 -10.68 -2.90 -7.85
CA LEU A 41 -11.78 -1.99 -7.49
C LEU A 41 -11.57 -0.57 -8.04
N LEU A 42 -10.32 -0.13 -8.15
CA LEU A 42 -9.98 1.22 -8.62
C LEU A 42 -9.54 1.27 -10.09
N GLY A 43 -9.45 0.12 -10.77
CA GLY A 43 -8.95 0.05 -12.15
C GLY A 43 -7.52 0.58 -12.28
N CYS A 44 -6.67 0.28 -11.29
CA CYS A 44 -5.28 0.76 -11.24
C CYS A 44 -4.32 -0.37 -10.86
N LYS A 45 -3.03 -0.12 -11.01
CA LYS A 45 -1.96 -1.02 -10.55
C LYS A 45 -1.29 -0.43 -9.31
N PHE A 46 -1.09 -1.25 -8.27
CA PHE A 46 -0.34 -0.90 -7.07
C PHE A 46 0.93 -1.74 -7.01
N SER A 47 2.09 -1.11 -7.16
CA SER A 47 3.38 -1.74 -6.92
C SER A 47 3.74 -1.60 -5.45
N VAL A 48 4.14 -2.69 -4.80
CA VAL A 48 4.40 -2.73 -3.36
C VAL A 48 5.81 -3.23 -3.11
N GLN A 49 6.57 -2.50 -2.29
CA GLN A 49 7.89 -2.88 -1.78
C GLN A 49 7.84 -2.88 -0.25
N THR A 50 8.31 -3.95 0.38
CA THR A 50 8.30 -4.11 1.84
C THR A 50 9.73 -4.19 2.37
N ASP A 51 10.04 -3.38 3.39
CA ASP A 51 11.24 -3.52 4.21
C ASP A 51 10.81 -4.06 5.59
N TYR A 52 10.94 -5.37 5.78
CA TYR A 52 10.55 -6.04 7.02
C TYR A 52 11.49 -5.73 8.20
N ALA A 53 12.72 -5.29 7.95
CA ALA A 53 13.64 -4.91 9.02
C ALA A 53 13.21 -3.57 9.66
N LYS A 54 12.62 -2.69 8.87
CA LYS A 54 12.11 -1.37 9.32
C LYS A 54 10.61 -1.33 9.54
N ASN A 55 9.89 -2.41 9.21
CA ASN A 55 8.43 -2.44 9.13
C ASN A 55 7.87 -1.33 8.21
N GLU A 56 8.51 -1.11 7.06
CA GLU A 56 8.08 -0.12 6.08
C GLU A 56 7.39 -0.80 4.89
N LEU A 57 6.33 -0.17 4.41
CA LEU A 57 5.66 -0.55 3.17
C LEU A 57 5.58 0.64 2.23
N THR A 58 6.24 0.54 1.08
CA THR A 58 6.18 1.54 0.02
C THR A 58 5.22 1.07 -1.06
N ILE A 59 4.25 1.92 -1.38
CA ILE A 59 3.22 1.66 -2.38
C ILE A 59 3.29 2.75 -3.46
N THR A 60 3.34 2.32 -4.71
CA THR A 60 3.23 3.20 -5.89
C THR A 60 1.93 2.88 -6.62
N LYS A 61 1.14 3.90 -6.93
CA LYS A 61 -0.08 3.78 -7.74
C LYS A 61 0.21 4.14 -9.19
N SER A 62 -0.16 3.28 -10.12
CA SER A 62 0.01 3.49 -11.56
C SER A 62 -1.28 3.18 -12.30
N ALA A 63 -1.41 3.73 -13.51
CA ALA A 63 -2.41 3.25 -14.46
C ALA A 63 -2.12 1.78 -14.83
N ILE A 64 -3.16 1.07 -15.27
CA ILE A 64 -3.04 -0.30 -15.82
C ILE A 64 -2.30 -0.26 -17.15
#